data_AF-A0A1M6IYJ3-F1
#
_entry.id   AF-A0A1M6IYJ3-F1
#
_cell.length_a   1.000
_cell.length_b   1.000
_cell.length_c   1.000
_cell.angle_alpha   90.00
_cell.angle_beta   90.00
_cell.angle_gamma   90.00
#
_symmetry.space_group_name_H-M   'P 1'
#
loop_
_entity.id
_entity.type
_entity.pdbx_description
1 polymer ?
#
loop_
_entity_poly.entity_id
_entity_poly.type
_entity_poly.pdbx_seq_one_letter_code
_entity_poly.pdbx_strand_id
1 'polypeptide(L)'
;MLKFKDFVLPNVGLFFRYKNTVDVFIEDSYDDEFYLTLVNRVFEKTGHKINKLISLGCKNNVLAACQSDQVKRDVLRVYIVDGDLELITDTNEKTLKHLFVLEKYCIENYLIHKESIIEIIHDYLIIDRDKIEKQLSFENWLKGLSKDLIDLFLHYSISKEVCPTIPTISLGVGNLCEPIKRIPVLNEDKCNKRIADIKKEILKSISAEEYNDKIYELREKWPYNMETMLKIVSGKDYILPLLEFRFHKFKSTNSIIMRRETLRLRLAKLCDVSELKKIAGKIA
;
A
#
# COMPACT_ATOMS: atom_id res chain seq x y z
N MET A 1 27.01 0.34 -2.15
CA MET A 1 26.08 -0.56 -1.44
C MET A 1 26.67 -1.97 -1.50
N LEU A 2 27.05 -2.55 -0.36
CA LEU A 2 27.57 -3.93 -0.31
C LEU A 2 26.46 -4.90 -0.70
N LYS A 3 26.61 -5.63 -1.82
CA LYS A 3 25.72 -6.74 -2.16
C LYS A 3 26.10 -7.93 -1.28
N PHE A 4 25.37 -8.12 -0.19
CA PHE A 4 25.49 -9.32 0.63
C PHE A 4 24.89 -10.52 -0.13
N LYS A 5 25.47 -11.71 0.06
CA LYS A 5 24.87 -12.95 -0.46
C LYS A 5 23.57 -13.25 0.31
N ASP A 6 22.61 -13.91 -0.33
CA ASP A 6 21.26 -14.10 0.23
C ASP A 6 21.24 -14.73 1.63
N PHE A 7 22.12 -15.69 1.91
CA PHE A 7 22.25 -16.33 3.22
C PHE A 7 22.76 -15.40 4.34
N VAL A 8 23.31 -14.24 3.99
CA VAL A 8 23.79 -13.23 4.96
C VAL A 8 22.64 -12.32 5.40
N LEU A 9 21.64 -12.10 4.54
CA LEU A 9 20.54 -11.17 4.80
C LEU A 9 19.74 -11.53 6.09
N PRO A 10 19.39 -12.81 6.35
CA PRO A 10 18.73 -13.21 7.61
C PRO A 10 19.57 -12.98 8.87
N ASN A 11 20.91 -12.87 8.72
CA ASN A 11 21.84 -12.69 9.82
C ASN A 11 22.01 -11.20 10.21
N VAL A 12 21.48 -10.27 9.42
CA VAL A 12 21.50 -8.84 9.75
C VAL A 12 20.74 -8.56 11.06
N GLY A 13 19.70 -9.35 11.39
CA GLY A 13 18.97 -9.26 12.65
C GLY A 13 19.83 -9.47 13.90
N LEU A 14 20.94 -10.22 13.79
CA LEU A 14 21.88 -10.44 14.91
C LEU A 14 22.40 -9.12 15.49
N PHE A 15 22.63 -8.12 14.65
CA PHE A 15 23.13 -6.81 15.06
C PHE A 15 22.10 -5.96 15.81
N PHE A 16 20.82 -6.35 15.81
CA PHE A 16 19.72 -5.58 16.41
C PHE A 16 19.02 -6.32 17.56
N ARG A 17 19.55 -7.46 18.03
CA ARG A 17 18.98 -8.24 19.14
C ARG A 17 18.86 -7.48 20.47
N TYR A 18 19.70 -6.48 20.70
CA TYR A 18 19.57 -5.62 21.89
C TYR A 18 18.38 -4.64 21.79
N LYS A 19 17.85 -4.44 20.58
CA LYS A 19 16.68 -3.60 20.28
C LYS A 19 15.40 -4.41 20.14
N ASN A 20 15.50 -5.63 19.62
CA ASN A 20 14.36 -6.42 19.18
C ASN A 20 14.28 -7.79 19.87
N THR A 21 13.06 -8.20 20.20
CA THR A 21 12.73 -9.58 20.60
C THR A 21 12.25 -10.44 19.43
N VAL A 22 11.84 -9.79 18.34
CA VAL A 22 11.43 -10.39 17.07
C VAL A 22 12.13 -9.64 15.94
N ASP A 23 12.80 -10.36 15.05
CA ASP A 23 13.40 -9.75 13.87
C ASP A 23 12.30 -9.52 12.81
N VAL A 24 12.05 -8.25 12.47
CA VAL A 24 11.07 -7.86 11.46
C VAL A 24 11.79 -7.37 10.21
N PHE A 25 11.74 -8.17 9.15
CA PHE A 25 12.35 -7.86 7.86
C PHE A 25 11.31 -7.24 6.92
N ILE A 26 11.68 -6.14 6.27
CA ILE A 26 10.82 -5.40 5.33
C ILE A 26 11.59 -5.07 4.05
N GLU A 27 10.87 -4.59 3.03
CA GLU A 27 11.46 -4.19 1.75
C GLU A 27 12.34 -2.96 1.90
N ASP A 28 11.75 -1.77 2.06
CA ASP A 28 12.48 -0.50 2.03
C ASP A 28 12.63 0.15 3.42
N SER A 29 13.71 0.90 3.59
CA SER A 29 14.01 1.67 4.81
C SER A 29 13.46 3.09 4.76
N TYR A 30 12.76 3.46 3.68
CA TYR A 30 12.20 4.79 3.55
C TYR A 30 10.98 4.90 4.47
N ASP A 31 11.03 5.86 5.40
CA ASP A 31 9.98 6.12 6.39
C ASP A 31 9.79 5.05 7.48
N ASP A 32 10.91 4.51 7.99
CA ASP A 32 11.00 3.56 9.11
C ASP A 32 10.02 3.89 10.26
N GLU A 33 9.79 5.17 10.58
CA GLU A 33 9.05 5.57 11.78
C GLU A 33 7.55 5.26 11.74
N PHE A 34 6.85 5.51 10.62
CA PHE A 34 5.41 5.20 10.56
C PHE A 34 5.19 3.68 10.50
N TYR A 35 6.05 2.98 9.74
CA TYR A 35 6.00 1.52 9.65
C TYR A 35 6.29 0.90 11.02
N LEU A 36 7.33 1.37 11.71
CA LEU A 36 7.70 0.92 13.05
C LEU A 36 6.57 1.20 14.05
N THR A 37 5.93 2.38 13.95
CA THR A 37 4.75 2.71 14.77
C THR A 37 3.63 1.70 14.53
N LEU A 38 3.30 1.40 13.27
CA LEU A 38 2.25 0.48 12.90
C LEU A 38 2.53 -0.95 13.38
N VAL A 39 3.76 -1.44 13.15
CA VAL A 39 4.21 -2.75 13.61
C VAL A 39 4.18 -2.85 15.12
N ASN A 40 4.65 -1.84 15.87
CA ASN A 40 4.55 -1.87 17.33
C ASN A 40 3.10 -1.96 17.81
N ARG A 41 2.16 -1.28 17.15
CA ARG A 41 0.72 -1.40 17.46
C ARG A 41 0.16 -2.79 17.15
N VAL A 42 0.64 -3.44 16.10
CA VAL A 42 0.30 -4.83 15.78
C VAL A 42 0.76 -5.79 16.89
N PHE A 43 1.94 -5.55 17.46
CA PHE A 43 2.57 -6.41 18.46
C PHE A 43 2.31 -6.01 19.92
N GLU A 44 1.61 -4.91 20.19
CA GLU A 44 1.42 -4.31 21.53
C GLU A 44 0.96 -5.33 22.61
N LYS A 45 0.10 -6.29 22.23
CA LYS A 45 -0.46 -7.30 23.16
C LYS A 45 0.27 -8.65 23.16
N THR A 46 1.37 -8.76 22.41
CA THR A 46 2.15 -10.01 22.30
C THR A 46 3.29 -10.09 23.31
N GLY A 47 3.64 -8.98 23.96
CA GLY A 47 4.83 -8.88 24.81
C GLY A 47 6.14 -8.74 24.04
N HIS A 48 6.11 -8.70 22.70
CA HIS A 48 7.28 -8.49 21.87
C HIS A 48 7.65 -7.01 21.75
N LYS A 49 8.94 -6.73 21.88
CA LYS A 49 9.56 -5.43 21.66
C LYS A 49 10.19 -5.38 20.27
N ILE A 50 9.84 -4.37 19.48
CA ILE A 50 10.38 -4.14 18.14
C ILE A 50 10.80 -2.66 18.05
N ASN A 51 12.09 -2.39 18.19
CA ASN A 51 12.63 -1.02 18.16
C ASN A 51 13.37 -0.71 16.85
N LYS A 52 13.54 -1.69 15.96
CA LYS A 52 14.18 -1.49 14.65
C LYS A 52 13.60 -2.46 13.63
N LEU A 53 13.19 -1.94 12.47
CA LEU A 53 12.90 -2.75 11.29
C LEU A 53 14.19 -3.03 10.51
N ILE A 54 14.27 -4.18 9.87
CA ILE A 54 15.43 -4.61 9.08
C ILE A 54 15.03 -4.55 7.60
N SER A 55 15.36 -3.44 6.93
CA SER A 55 15.12 -3.30 5.49
C SER A 55 16.15 -4.11 4.68
N LEU A 56 15.67 -4.80 3.66
CA LEU A 56 16.47 -5.60 2.74
C LEU A 56 16.56 -4.99 1.33
N GLY A 57 16.00 -3.81 1.13
CA GLY A 57 16.05 -2.98 -0.08
C GLY A 57 14.99 -3.27 -1.15
N CYS A 58 14.40 -4.46 -1.22
CA CYS A 58 13.30 -4.77 -2.15
C CYS A 58 12.61 -6.10 -1.80
N LYS A 59 11.39 -6.29 -2.32
CA LYS A 59 10.62 -7.55 -2.26
C LYS A 59 11.46 -8.79 -2.54
N ASN A 60 12.23 -8.79 -3.63
CA ASN A 60 13.03 -9.96 -4.03
C ASN A 60 14.08 -10.35 -2.98
N ASN A 61 14.71 -9.37 -2.34
CA ASN A 61 15.69 -9.64 -1.29
C ASN A 61 15.02 -10.17 -0.01
N VAL A 62 13.82 -9.67 0.32
CA VAL A 62 13.03 -10.18 1.45
C VAL A 62 12.61 -11.63 1.21
N LEU A 63 12.11 -11.94 0.02
CA LEU A 63 11.73 -13.30 -0.38
C LEU A 63 12.94 -14.24 -0.37
N ALA A 64 14.06 -13.84 -0.97
CA ALA A 64 15.28 -14.64 -0.98
C ALA A 64 15.83 -14.90 0.44
N ALA A 65 15.85 -13.86 1.29
CA ALA A 65 16.23 -14.00 2.68
C ALA A 65 15.31 -14.98 3.42
N CYS A 66 13.98 -14.80 3.29
CA CYS A 66 13.00 -15.69 3.90
C CYS A 66 13.16 -17.14 3.44
N GLN A 67 13.31 -17.37 2.13
CA GLN A 67 13.52 -18.69 1.54
C GLN A 67 14.77 -19.38 2.11
N SER A 68 15.84 -18.63 2.36
CA SER A 68 17.07 -19.14 2.98
C SER A 68 16.96 -19.34 4.51
N ASP A 69 15.93 -18.77 5.15
CA ASP A 69 15.72 -18.74 6.60
C ASP A 69 14.54 -19.61 7.09
N GLN A 70 14.40 -20.79 6.51
CA GLN A 70 13.32 -21.74 6.84
C GLN A 70 13.70 -22.76 7.94
N VAL A 71 14.93 -22.68 8.44
CA VAL A 71 15.43 -23.54 9.53
C VAL A 71 14.95 -23.07 10.90
N LYS A 72 14.94 -23.95 11.90
CA LYS A 72 14.61 -23.51 13.27
C LYS A 72 15.67 -22.54 13.80
N ARG A 73 15.23 -21.43 14.42
CA ARG A 73 16.09 -20.46 15.11
C ARG A 73 15.54 -20.22 16.52
N ASP A 74 16.43 -19.83 17.43
CA ASP A 74 16.05 -19.42 18.78
C ASP A 74 15.37 -18.04 18.81
N VAL A 75 15.56 -17.25 17.75
CA VAL A 75 14.97 -15.91 17.60
C VAL A 75 13.79 -15.97 16.65
N LEU A 76 12.69 -15.38 17.10
CA LEU A 76 11.47 -15.22 16.32
C LEU A 76 11.68 -14.21 15.20
N ARG A 77 11.02 -14.42 14.06
CA ARG A 77 11.17 -13.56 12.90
C ARG A 77 9.95 -13.52 12.02
N VAL A 78 9.78 -12.42 11.31
CA VAL A 78 8.78 -12.29 10.25
C VAL A 78 9.35 -11.46 9.11
N TYR A 79 9.03 -11.88 7.89
CA TYR A 79 9.36 -11.20 6.65
C TYR A 79 8.07 -10.63 6.09
N ILE A 80 8.01 -9.32 5.90
CA ILE A 80 6.81 -8.63 5.42
C ILE A 80 7.10 -8.04 4.04
N VAL A 81 6.23 -8.34 3.07
CA VAL A 81 6.30 -7.81 1.71
C VAL A 81 4.94 -7.26 1.28
N ASP A 82 4.96 -6.26 0.41
CA ASP A 82 3.76 -5.65 -0.16
C ASP A 82 3.04 -6.63 -1.11
N GLY A 83 1.71 -6.48 -1.20
CA GLY A 83 0.87 -7.30 -2.07
C GLY A 83 1.10 -6.99 -3.55
N ASP A 84 1.40 -5.73 -3.87
CA ASP A 84 1.63 -5.21 -5.23
C ASP A 84 0.57 -5.67 -6.25
N LEU A 85 0.90 -5.63 -7.55
CA LEU A 85 0.02 -6.09 -8.62
C LEU A 85 -0.19 -7.60 -8.58
N GLU A 86 0.74 -8.37 -8.01
CA GLU A 86 0.61 -9.82 -7.83
C GLU A 86 -0.57 -10.19 -6.91
N LEU A 87 -1.07 -9.26 -6.08
CA LEU A 87 -2.30 -9.43 -5.31
C LEU A 87 -3.51 -9.62 -6.23
N ILE A 88 -3.56 -8.88 -7.35
CA ILE A 88 -4.69 -8.88 -8.28
C ILE A 88 -4.78 -10.22 -9.00
N THR A 89 -3.63 -10.76 -9.44
CA THR A 89 -3.48 -12.04 -10.17
C THR A 89 -3.32 -13.24 -9.25
N ASP A 90 -3.25 -13.04 -7.93
CA ASP A 90 -3.01 -14.09 -6.92
C ASP A 90 -1.69 -14.86 -7.07
N THR A 91 -0.65 -14.19 -7.56
CA THR A 91 0.67 -14.78 -7.88
C THR A 91 1.73 -14.56 -6.81
N ASN A 92 1.36 -14.02 -5.65
CA ASN A 92 2.28 -13.85 -4.52
C ASN A 92 2.68 -15.19 -3.88
N GLU A 93 3.88 -15.24 -3.30
CA GLU A 93 4.39 -16.39 -2.54
C GLU A 93 3.56 -16.61 -1.25
N LYS A 94 3.15 -17.86 -1.00
CA LYS A 94 2.27 -18.24 0.12
C LYS A 94 2.78 -19.41 0.96
N THR A 95 3.81 -20.11 0.49
CA THR A 95 4.27 -21.38 1.05
C THR A 95 5.34 -21.21 2.13
N LEU A 96 6.06 -20.09 2.13
CA LEU A 96 7.15 -19.85 3.07
C LEU A 96 6.66 -19.61 4.50
N LYS A 97 7.30 -20.28 5.45
CA LYS A 97 7.13 -19.98 6.88
C LYS A 97 7.72 -18.61 7.16
N HIS A 98 7.13 -17.90 8.11
CA HIS A 98 7.54 -16.55 8.51
C HIS A 98 7.35 -15.45 7.46
N LEU A 99 6.91 -15.77 6.23
CA LEU A 99 6.51 -14.77 5.26
C LEU A 99 5.08 -14.31 5.52
N PHE A 100 4.89 -13.01 5.54
CA PHE A 100 3.60 -12.34 5.49
C PHE A 100 3.56 -11.40 4.28
N VAL A 101 2.83 -11.81 3.26
CA VAL A 101 2.46 -10.90 2.15
C VAL A 101 1.25 -10.10 2.61
N LEU A 102 1.29 -8.78 2.46
CA LEU A 102 0.15 -7.93 2.78
C LEU A 102 -1.08 -8.31 1.95
N GLU A 103 -2.25 -8.29 2.59
CA GLU A 103 -3.54 -8.60 1.95
C GLU A 103 -4.12 -7.39 1.18
N LYS A 104 -3.40 -6.26 1.18
CA LYS A 104 -3.67 -5.05 0.38
C LYS A 104 -2.42 -4.67 -0.39
N TYR A 105 -2.57 -3.79 -1.38
CA TYR A 105 -1.52 -3.41 -2.33
C TYR A 105 -0.19 -3.08 -1.64
N CYS A 106 -0.19 -2.16 -0.67
CA CYS A 106 0.98 -1.87 0.17
C CYS A 106 0.57 -1.52 1.60
N ILE A 107 1.55 -1.28 2.48
CA ILE A 107 1.27 -0.96 3.88
C ILE A 107 0.45 0.32 4.07
N GLU A 108 0.60 1.32 3.20
CA GLU A 108 -0.17 2.57 3.25
C GLU A 108 -1.68 2.36 3.04
N ASN A 109 -2.10 1.28 2.38
CA ASN A 109 -3.51 0.95 2.22
C ASN A 109 -4.22 0.73 3.57
N TYR A 110 -3.48 0.32 4.61
CA TYR A 110 -4.02 0.14 5.96
C TYR A 110 -4.14 1.46 6.75
N LEU A 111 -3.62 2.57 6.22
CA LEU A 111 -3.73 3.87 6.88
C LEU A 111 -5.07 4.57 6.60
N ILE A 112 -5.81 4.13 5.58
CA ILE A 112 -6.97 4.84 5.03
C ILE A 112 -8.24 4.47 5.82
N HIS A 113 -8.41 5.09 6.98
CA HIS A 113 -9.60 4.96 7.83
C HIS A 113 -10.28 6.32 8.03
N LYS A 114 -11.60 6.36 7.79
CA LYS A 114 -12.43 7.57 7.91
C LYS A 114 -12.24 8.27 9.26
N GLU A 115 -12.42 7.55 10.36
CA GLU A 115 -12.35 8.12 11.71
C GLU A 115 -10.97 8.71 12.01
N SER A 116 -9.89 8.01 11.63
CA SER A 116 -8.53 8.51 11.78
C SER A 116 -8.28 9.79 10.98
N ILE A 117 -8.84 9.89 9.78
CA ILE A 117 -8.74 11.08 8.93
C ILE A 117 -9.53 12.24 9.54
N ILE A 118 -10.75 12.00 10.00
CA ILE A 118 -11.59 13.00 10.67
C ILE A 118 -10.87 13.54 11.91
N GLU A 119 -10.31 12.66 12.73
CA GLU A 119 -9.56 13.04 13.93
C GLU A 119 -8.36 13.93 13.61
N ILE A 120 -7.58 13.57 12.59
CA ILE A 120 -6.42 14.36 12.17
C ILE A 120 -6.84 15.76 11.70
N ILE A 121 -7.93 15.86 10.93
CA ILE A 121 -8.43 17.15 10.46
C ILE A 121 -8.97 17.97 11.64
N HIS A 122 -9.69 17.33 12.58
CA HIS A 122 -10.21 17.95 13.79
C HIS A 122 -9.08 18.55 14.63
N ASP A 123 -8.04 17.77 14.92
CA ASP A 123 -6.86 18.22 15.66
C ASP A 123 -6.11 19.35 14.96
N TYR A 124 -6.09 19.33 13.63
CA TYR A 124 -5.35 20.31 12.84
C TYR A 124 -6.09 21.65 12.69
N LEU A 125 -7.41 21.62 12.51
CA LEU A 125 -8.22 22.81 12.23
C LEU A 125 -9.07 23.30 13.42
N ILE A 126 -9.24 22.46 14.45
CA ILE A 126 -10.10 22.72 15.62
C ILE A 126 -11.53 23.06 15.16
N ILE A 127 -12.09 22.20 14.31
CA ILE A 127 -13.46 22.32 13.80
C ILE A 127 -14.27 21.07 14.10
N ASP A 128 -15.59 21.23 14.20
CA ASP A 128 -16.53 20.17 14.51
C ASP A 128 -16.43 18.94 13.57
N ARG A 129 -16.48 17.73 14.14
CA ARG A 129 -16.30 16.47 13.40
C ARG A 129 -17.41 16.25 12.36
N ASP A 130 -18.66 16.61 12.65
CA ASP A 130 -19.77 16.45 11.69
C ASP A 130 -19.58 17.36 10.46
N LYS A 131 -19.02 18.56 10.66
CA LYS A 131 -18.66 19.44 9.54
C LYS A 131 -17.57 18.83 8.67
N ILE A 132 -16.54 18.24 9.29
CA ILE A 132 -15.45 17.55 8.58
C ILE A 132 -16.03 16.41 7.76
N GLU A 133 -16.85 15.55 8.37
CA GLU A 133 -17.45 14.39 7.72
C GLU A 133 -18.26 14.78 6.48
N LYS A 134 -19.15 15.78 6.62
CA LYS A 134 -19.97 16.30 5.53
C LYS A 134 -19.13 16.86 4.38
N GLN A 135 -18.08 17.62 4.71
CA GLN A 135 -17.21 18.26 3.71
C GLN A 135 -16.26 17.28 3.01
N LEU A 136 -15.74 16.31 3.77
CA LEU A 136 -14.90 15.22 3.26
C LEU A 136 -15.74 14.34 2.32
N SER A 137 -16.97 14.00 2.74
CA SER A 137 -17.89 13.09 2.04
C SER A 137 -17.15 11.83 1.61
N PHE A 138 -16.57 11.14 2.59
CA PHE A 138 -15.52 10.14 2.41
C PHE A 138 -15.96 8.98 1.52
N GLU A 139 -17.12 8.38 1.83
CA GLU A 139 -17.66 7.22 1.11
C GLU A 139 -18.03 7.58 -0.33
N ASN A 140 -18.71 8.72 -0.53
CA ASN A 140 -19.04 9.21 -1.87
C ASN A 140 -17.78 9.53 -2.68
N TRP A 141 -16.75 10.07 -2.02
CA TRP A 141 -15.47 10.36 -2.65
C TRP A 141 -14.79 9.07 -3.11
N LEU A 142 -14.64 8.05 -2.25
CA LEU A 142 -14.04 6.77 -2.64
C LEU A 142 -14.87 6.07 -3.73
N LYS A 143 -16.19 6.10 -3.63
CA LYS A 143 -17.10 5.55 -4.65
C LYS A 143 -16.87 6.21 -6.01
N GLY A 144 -16.71 7.54 -6.04
CA GLY A 144 -16.42 8.30 -7.25
C GLY A 144 -15.05 8.00 -7.88
N LEU A 145 -14.11 7.41 -7.14
CA LEU A 145 -12.79 7.00 -7.65
C LEU A 145 -12.76 5.52 -8.07
N SER A 146 -13.70 4.71 -7.58
CA SER A 146 -13.56 3.25 -7.56
C SER A 146 -13.47 2.66 -8.97
N LYS A 147 -14.39 3.01 -9.88
CA LYS A 147 -14.40 2.45 -11.25
C LYS A 147 -13.08 2.73 -11.97
N ASP A 148 -12.68 3.99 -12.07
CA ASP A 148 -11.53 4.41 -12.87
C ASP A 148 -10.20 3.85 -12.35
N LEU A 149 -10.01 3.87 -11.02
CA LEU A 149 -8.78 3.37 -10.41
C LEU A 149 -8.72 1.83 -10.41
N ILE A 150 -9.85 1.15 -10.17
CA ILE A 150 -9.89 -0.32 -10.27
C ILE A 150 -9.54 -0.74 -11.68
N ASP A 151 -10.23 -0.23 -12.70
CA ASP A 151 -9.96 -0.59 -14.09
C ASP A 151 -8.50 -0.30 -14.46
N LEU A 152 -7.95 0.84 -14.06
CA LEU A 152 -6.54 1.15 -14.30
C LEU A 152 -5.59 0.12 -13.68
N PHE A 153 -5.83 -0.30 -12.44
CA PHE A 153 -4.98 -1.29 -11.76
C PHE A 153 -5.14 -2.71 -12.30
N LEU A 154 -6.32 -3.08 -12.80
CA LEU A 154 -6.50 -4.34 -13.53
C LEU A 154 -5.69 -4.37 -14.83
N HIS A 155 -5.60 -3.24 -15.54
CA HIS A 155 -4.75 -3.15 -16.73
C HIS A 155 -3.25 -3.16 -16.38
N TYR A 156 -2.87 -2.53 -15.26
CA TYR A 156 -1.50 -2.62 -14.77
C TYR A 156 -1.11 -4.05 -14.39
N SER A 157 -1.99 -4.84 -13.78
CA SER A 157 -1.67 -6.23 -13.43
C SER A 157 -1.46 -7.10 -14.66
N ILE A 158 -2.34 -7.00 -15.67
CA ILE A 158 -2.16 -7.71 -16.95
C ILE A 158 -0.84 -7.27 -17.60
N SER A 159 -0.59 -5.96 -17.67
CA SER A 159 0.65 -5.44 -18.25
C SER A 159 1.90 -5.94 -17.52
N LYS A 160 1.86 -6.07 -16.20
CA LYS A 160 2.98 -6.60 -15.41
C LYS A 160 3.29 -8.06 -15.76
N GLU A 161 2.26 -8.86 -16.03
CA GLU A 161 2.39 -10.27 -16.42
C GLU A 161 2.97 -10.42 -17.83
N VAL A 162 2.44 -9.67 -18.81
CA VAL A 162 2.72 -9.92 -20.24
C VAL A 162 3.78 -8.98 -20.84
N CYS A 163 3.95 -7.78 -20.28
CA CYS A 163 4.88 -6.76 -20.77
C CYS A 163 5.47 -5.93 -19.61
N PRO A 164 6.30 -6.55 -18.75
CA PRO A 164 6.77 -5.97 -17.48
C PRO A 164 7.66 -4.72 -17.63
N THR A 165 8.04 -4.35 -18.84
CA THR A 165 8.86 -3.17 -19.15
C THR A 165 8.07 -1.86 -19.16
N ILE A 166 6.74 -1.91 -19.14
CA ILE A 166 5.90 -0.70 -19.12
C ILE A 166 5.92 -0.08 -17.72
N PRO A 167 6.31 1.21 -17.58
CA PRO A 167 6.19 1.90 -16.31
C PRO A 167 4.71 1.96 -15.92
N THR A 168 4.33 1.43 -14.77
CA THR A 168 2.94 1.40 -14.31
C THR A 168 2.66 2.57 -13.34
N ILE A 169 3.24 2.51 -12.14
CA ILE A 169 2.87 3.35 -10.99
C ILE A 169 3.74 4.61 -10.87
N SER A 170 4.96 4.59 -11.42
CA SER A 170 5.94 5.68 -11.28
C SER A 170 5.52 7.01 -11.91
N LEU A 171 4.43 7.05 -12.67
CA LEU A 171 3.88 8.27 -13.25
C LEU A 171 3.22 9.17 -12.17
N GLY A 172 2.73 8.59 -11.07
CA GLY A 172 2.01 9.29 -10.00
C GLY A 172 0.61 9.78 -10.38
N VAL A 173 -0.35 9.71 -9.45
CA VAL A 173 -1.77 10.03 -9.72
C VAL A 173 -2.04 11.47 -10.13
N GLY A 174 -1.14 12.41 -9.79
CA GLY A 174 -1.29 13.82 -10.16
C GLY A 174 -1.41 14.05 -11.66
N ASN A 175 -0.76 13.22 -12.49
CA ASN A 175 -0.86 13.29 -13.95
C ASN A 175 -2.23 12.88 -14.49
N LEU A 176 -2.97 12.08 -13.73
CA LEU A 176 -4.34 11.64 -14.04
C LEU A 176 -5.40 12.61 -13.49
N CYS A 177 -4.98 13.66 -12.77
CA CYS A 177 -5.86 14.66 -12.20
C CYS A 177 -5.99 15.89 -13.09
N GLU A 178 -7.07 16.63 -12.90
CA GLU A 178 -7.28 17.97 -13.45
C GLU A 178 -7.70 18.96 -12.35
N PRO A 179 -7.39 20.26 -12.49
CA PRO A 179 -7.76 21.25 -11.49
C PRO A 179 -9.26 21.61 -11.61
N ILE A 180 -10.08 21.16 -10.66
CA ILE A 180 -11.46 21.63 -10.50
C ILE A 180 -11.50 22.62 -9.33
N LYS A 181 -11.81 23.89 -9.60
CA LYS A 181 -11.79 24.98 -8.59
C LYS A 181 -10.44 25.01 -7.81
N ARG A 182 -9.32 24.82 -8.52
CA ARG A 182 -7.95 24.76 -7.95
C ARG A 182 -7.66 23.57 -7.02
N ILE A 183 -8.51 22.55 -7.03
CA ILE A 183 -8.29 21.27 -6.35
C ILE A 183 -8.01 20.22 -7.43
N PRO A 184 -6.88 19.51 -7.40
CA PRO A 184 -6.67 18.38 -8.28
C PRO A 184 -7.71 17.28 -7.99
N VAL A 185 -8.46 16.89 -9.01
CA VAL A 185 -9.47 15.83 -8.97
C VAL A 185 -9.16 14.82 -10.07
N LEU A 186 -9.31 13.54 -9.78
CA LEU A 186 -9.12 12.47 -10.77
C LEU A 186 -10.04 12.72 -11.98
N ASN A 187 -9.48 12.60 -13.19
CA ASN A 187 -10.22 12.80 -14.43
C ASN A 187 -10.38 11.46 -15.16
N GLU A 188 -11.63 11.11 -15.48
CA GLU A 188 -12.00 9.84 -16.13
C GLU A 188 -11.34 9.71 -17.52
N ASP A 189 -11.33 10.77 -18.33
CA ASP A 189 -10.76 10.74 -19.68
C ASP A 189 -9.25 10.46 -19.67
N LYS A 190 -8.52 11.02 -18.70
CA LYS A 190 -7.09 10.74 -18.51
C LYS A 190 -6.84 9.30 -18.08
N CYS A 191 -7.70 8.75 -17.22
CA CYS A 191 -7.62 7.35 -16.82
C CYS A 191 -7.90 6.44 -18.02
N ASN A 192 -8.97 6.70 -18.77
CA ASN A 192 -9.34 5.96 -19.97
C ASN A 192 -8.27 6.01 -21.06
N LYS A 193 -7.67 7.19 -21.28
CA LYS A 193 -6.54 7.34 -22.20
C LYS A 193 -5.36 6.48 -21.77
N ARG A 194 -5.02 6.52 -20.47
CA ARG A 194 -3.93 5.71 -19.93
C ARG A 194 -4.21 4.20 -20.07
N ILE A 195 -5.44 3.77 -19.79
CA ILE A 195 -5.89 2.39 -20.01
C ILE A 195 -5.74 1.98 -21.47
N ALA A 196 -6.16 2.84 -22.40
CA ALA A 196 -6.03 2.59 -23.84
C ALA A 196 -4.56 2.45 -24.28
N ASP A 197 -3.67 3.29 -23.75
CA ASP A 197 -2.24 3.23 -24.02
C ASP A 197 -1.64 1.90 -23.51
N ILE A 198 -1.99 1.47 -22.30
CA ILE A 198 -1.54 0.19 -21.73
C ILE A 198 -2.08 -0.99 -22.55
N LYS A 199 -3.38 -0.97 -22.87
CA LYS A 199 -4.03 -2.00 -23.69
C LYS A 199 -3.34 -2.15 -25.05
N LYS A 200 -3.01 -1.04 -25.71
CA LYS A 200 -2.30 -1.06 -26.99
C LYS A 200 -0.97 -1.81 -26.90
N GLU A 201 -0.23 -1.64 -25.81
CA GLU A 201 1.03 -2.34 -25.60
C GLU A 201 0.83 -3.81 -25.21
N ILE A 202 -0.18 -4.13 -24.39
CA ILE A 202 -0.57 -5.52 -24.07
C ILE A 202 -0.87 -6.30 -25.35
N LEU A 203 -1.65 -5.72 -26.27
CA LEU A 203 -2.05 -6.34 -27.53
C LEU A 203 -0.89 -6.55 -28.53
N LYS A 204 0.31 -6.04 -28.24
CA LYS A 204 1.53 -6.43 -28.99
C LYS A 204 2.09 -7.78 -28.55
N SER A 205 1.73 -8.22 -27.34
CA SER A 205 2.29 -9.42 -26.69
C SER A 205 1.29 -10.59 -26.69
N ILE A 206 -0.01 -10.29 -26.58
CA ILE A 206 -1.09 -11.29 -26.54
C ILE A 206 -2.22 -10.94 -27.51
N SER A 207 -3.07 -11.92 -27.82
CA SER A 207 -4.22 -11.71 -28.71
C SER A 207 -5.33 -10.87 -28.04
N ALA A 208 -6.23 -10.32 -28.86
CA ALA A 208 -7.39 -9.57 -28.34
C ALA A 208 -8.37 -10.46 -27.57
N GLU A 209 -8.50 -11.73 -27.96
CA GLU A 209 -9.32 -12.73 -27.26
C GLU A 209 -8.75 -13.01 -25.87
N GLU A 210 -7.46 -13.36 -25.79
CA GLU A 210 -6.78 -13.61 -24.51
C GLU A 210 -6.82 -12.40 -23.57
N TYR A 211 -6.64 -11.18 -24.10
CA TYR A 211 -6.79 -9.96 -23.31
C TYR A 211 -8.22 -9.80 -22.76
N ASN A 212 -9.23 -10.05 -23.59
CA ASN A 212 -10.63 -9.89 -23.21
C ASN A 212 -11.02 -10.90 -22.12
N ASP A 213 -10.55 -12.14 -22.22
CA ASP A 213 -10.76 -13.18 -21.21
C ASP A 213 -10.12 -12.77 -19.88
N LYS A 214 -8.83 -12.39 -19.91
CA LYS A 214 -8.11 -11.93 -18.71
C LYS A 214 -8.80 -10.75 -18.02
N ILE A 215 -9.21 -9.72 -18.76
CA ILE A 215 -9.84 -8.54 -18.15
C ILE A 215 -11.26 -8.85 -17.65
N TYR A 216 -11.98 -9.77 -18.30
CA TYR A 216 -13.29 -10.23 -17.87
C TYR A 216 -13.19 -10.95 -16.51
N GLU A 217 -12.31 -11.95 -16.40
CA GLU A 217 -12.06 -12.70 -15.16
C GLU A 217 -11.64 -11.77 -14.01
N LEU A 218 -10.76 -10.81 -14.28
CA LEU A 218 -10.32 -9.85 -13.28
C LEU A 218 -11.46 -8.93 -12.81
N ARG A 219 -12.38 -8.53 -13.69
CA ARG A 219 -13.55 -7.70 -13.33
C ARG A 219 -14.58 -8.47 -12.52
N GLU A 220 -14.74 -9.78 -12.77
CA GLU A 220 -15.57 -10.64 -11.91
C GLU A 220 -14.95 -10.80 -10.52
N LYS A 221 -13.63 -10.99 -10.44
CA LYS A 221 -12.91 -11.12 -9.17
C LYS A 221 -12.88 -9.82 -8.35
N TRP A 222 -12.78 -8.67 -9.02
CA TRP A 222 -12.56 -7.36 -8.41
C TRP A 222 -13.68 -6.37 -8.77
N PRO A 223 -14.85 -6.46 -8.11
CA PRO A 223 -16.00 -5.61 -8.42
C PRO A 223 -15.76 -4.13 -8.06
N TYR A 224 -16.44 -3.23 -8.77
CA TYR A 224 -16.30 -1.78 -8.58
C TYR A 224 -16.91 -1.26 -7.27
N ASN A 225 -16.17 -1.41 -6.18
CA ASN A 225 -16.56 -0.93 -4.87
C ASN A 225 -15.35 -0.40 -4.06
N MET A 226 -15.65 0.25 -2.94
CA MET A 226 -14.63 0.88 -2.09
C MET A 226 -13.66 -0.15 -1.50
N GLU A 227 -14.15 -1.33 -1.11
CA GLU A 227 -13.33 -2.40 -0.53
C GLU A 227 -12.25 -2.86 -1.52
N THR A 228 -12.65 -3.16 -2.75
CA THR A 228 -11.75 -3.52 -3.84
C THR A 228 -10.74 -2.42 -4.10
N MET A 229 -11.19 -1.16 -4.21
CA MET A 229 -10.29 -0.03 -4.47
C MET A 229 -9.26 0.12 -3.34
N LEU A 230 -9.67 0.12 -2.08
CA LEU A 230 -8.77 0.21 -0.93
C LEU A 230 -7.83 -1.01 -0.80
N LYS A 231 -8.18 -2.13 -1.44
CA LYS A 231 -7.38 -3.35 -1.43
C LYS A 231 -6.34 -3.40 -2.55
N ILE A 232 -6.70 -3.06 -3.79
CA ILE A 232 -5.83 -3.31 -4.96
C ILE A 232 -5.18 -2.07 -5.56
N VAL A 233 -5.61 -0.87 -5.19
CA VAL A 233 -5.03 0.39 -5.69
C VAL A 233 -3.93 0.85 -4.73
N SER A 234 -2.78 1.30 -5.25
CA SER A 234 -1.66 1.76 -4.41
C SER A 234 -2.08 2.85 -3.43
N GLY A 235 -1.98 2.55 -2.13
CA GLY A 235 -2.20 3.52 -1.07
C GLY A 235 -1.20 4.68 -1.15
N LYS A 236 0.06 4.37 -1.45
CA LYS A 236 1.19 5.31 -1.48
C LYS A 236 1.13 6.31 -2.62
N ASP A 237 0.88 5.84 -3.84
CA ASP A 237 1.04 6.64 -5.07
C ASP A 237 -0.28 7.17 -5.63
N TYR A 238 -1.41 6.63 -5.17
CA TYR A 238 -2.74 7.02 -5.64
C TYR A 238 -3.65 7.51 -4.51
N ILE A 239 -3.98 6.67 -3.54
CA ILE A 239 -5.04 6.98 -2.57
C ILE A 239 -4.61 8.11 -1.61
N LEU A 240 -3.41 8.03 -1.05
CA LEU A 240 -2.89 9.02 -0.11
C LEU A 240 -2.67 10.40 -0.77
N PRO A 241 -2.07 10.52 -1.97
CA PRO A 241 -2.02 11.80 -2.68
C PRO A 241 -3.40 12.37 -3.01
N LEU A 242 -4.37 11.53 -3.42
CA LEU A 242 -5.74 11.99 -3.66
C LEU A 242 -6.41 12.48 -2.37
N LEU A 243 -6.12 11.86 -1.22
CA LEU A 243 -6.56 12.32 0.09
C LEU A 243 -5.94 13.68 0.45
N GLU A 244 -4.65 13.86 0.19
CA GLU A 244 -3.96 15.16 0.38
C GLU A 244 -4.61 16.25 -0.48
N PHE A 245 -4.93 15.96 -1.74
CA PHE A 245 -5.67 16.91 -2.59
C PHE A 245 -7.06 17.19 -2.03
N ARG A 246 -7.74 16.18 -1.47
CA ARG A 246 -9.05 16.33 -0.85
C ARG A 246 -9.01 17.29 0.35
N PHE A 247 -7.91 17.34 1.11
CA PHE A 247 -7.75 18.28 2.22
C PHE A 247 -7.81 19.74 1.78
N HIS A 248 -7.55 20.05 0.51
CA HIS A 248 -7.73 21.41 -0.02
C HIS A 248 -9.18 21.90 -0.01
N LYS A 249 -10.17 21.02 0.18
CA LYS A 249 -11.55 21.45 0.40
C LYS A 249 -11.70 22.33 1.64
N PHE A 250 -10.83 22.18 2.64
CA PHE A 250 -10.88 22.91 3.90
C PHE A 250 -10.17 24.28 3.87
N LYS A 251 -9.67 24.73 2.70
CA LYS A 251 -8.94 26.00 2.54
C LYS A 251 -9.69 27.25 3.04
N SER A 252 -11.02 27.22 3.12
CA SER A 252 -11.83 28.32 3.66
C SER A 252 -11.63 28.55 5.17
N THR A 253 -11.04 27.58 5.89
CA THR A 253 -11.04 27.52 7.37
C THR A 253 -9.62 27.46 7.94
N ASN A 254 -8.63 27.88 7.15
CA ASN A 254 -7.18 27.59 7.23
C ASN A 254 -6.79 26.38 6.37
N SER A 255 -5.82 26.58 5.48
CA SER A 255 -5.32 25.51 4.62
C SER A 255 -4.61 24.44 5.44
N ILE A 256 -5.03 23.18 5.30
CA ILE A 256 -4.26 22.04 5.83
C ILE A 256 -2.97 21.93 5.02
N ILE A 257 -1.85 22.26 5.66
CA ILE A 257 -0.51 22.10 5.11
C ILE A 257 0.21 21.09 5.99
N MET A 258 0.20 19.83 5.57
CA MET A 258 0.83 18.73 6.27
C MET A 258 1.77 17.99 5.33
N ARG A 259 3.00 17.73 5.77
CA ARG A 259 3.92 16.88 5.02
C ARG A 259 3.39 15.45 5.02
N ARG A 260 3.64 14.71 3.93
CA ARG A 260 3.15 13.34 3.74
C ARG A 260 3.64 12.40 4.85
N GLU A 261 4.88 12.56 5.30
CA GLU A 261 5.48 11.79 6.39
C GLU A 261 4.73 12.03 7.71
N THR A 262 4.40 13.29 8.00
CA THR A 262 3.59 13.64 9.19
C THR A 262 2.20 13.03 9.10
N LEU A 263 1.56 13.09 7.93
CA LEU A 263 0.23 12.50 7.73
C LEU A 263 0.26 10.99 7.94
N ARG A 264 1.21 10.27 7.31
CA ARG A 264 1.37 8.82 7.48
C ARG A 264 1.63 8.44 8.93
N LEU A 265 2.49 9.15 9.64
CA LEU A 265 2.77 8.88 11.05
C LEU A 265 1.53 9.08 11.93
N ARG A 266 0.75 10.15 11.70
CA ARG A 266 -0.49 10.39 12.44
C ARG A 266 -1.54 9.31 12.13
N LEU A 267 -1.71 8.95 10.87
CA LEU A 267 -2.61 7.85 10.48
C LEU A 267 -2.14 6.52 11.09
N ALA A 268 -0.85 6.23 11.09
CA ALA A 268 -0.29 5.01 11.67
C ALA A 268 -0.56 4.90 13.19
N LYS A 269 -0.70 6.03 13.90
CA LYS A 269 -1.08 6.05 15.32
C LYS A 269 -2.57 5.80 15.56
N LEU A 270 -3.42 6.14 14.59
CA LEU A 270 -4.88 6.20 14.78
C LEU A 270 -5.66 5.12 14.00
N CYS A 271 -5.11 4.56 12.92
CA CYS A 271 -5.78 3.57 12.07
C CYS A 271 -6.12 2.28 12.84
N ASP A 272 -7.09 1.52 12.35
CA ASP A 272 -7.34 0.18 12.87
C ASP A 272 -6.27 -0.79 12.34
N VAL A 273 -5.60 -1.50 13.25
CA VAL A 273 -4.56 -2.48 12.93
C VAL A 273 -5.06 -3.91 12.96
N SER A 274 -6.37 -4.13 13.12
CA SER A 274 -6.94 -5.47 13.30
C SER A 274 -6.64 -6.42 12.15
N GLU A 275 -6.66 -5.93 10.91
CA GLU A 275 -6.28 -6.73 9.72
C GLU A 275 -4.79 -7.14 9.73
N LEU A 276 -3.92 -6.32 10.32
CA LEU A 276 -2.48 -6.54 10.39
C LEU A 276 -2.07 -7.44 11.57
N LYS A 277 -2.96 -7.73 12.53
CA LYS A 277 -2.67 -8.64 13.66
C LYS A 277 -2.26 -10.04 13.22
N LYS A 278 -2.64 -10.46 12.00
CA LYS A 278 -2.22 -11.73 11.40
C LYS A 278 -0.70 -11.85 11.23
N ILE A 279 0.04 -10.73 11.14
CA ILE A 279 1.50 -10.70 11.06
C ILE A 279 2.12 -11.39 12.29
N ALA A 280 1.58 -11.13 13.48
CA ALA A 280 2.09 -11.74 14.71
C ALA A 280 1.95 -13.28 14.71
N GLY A 281 0.97 -13.82 13.97
CA GLY A 281 0.81 -15.27 13.81
C GLY A 281 1.88 -15.93 12.92
N LYS A 282 2.72 -15.16 12.21
CA LYS A 282 3.78 -15.69 11.34
C LYS A 282 5.14 -15.81 12.03
N ILE A 283 5.29 -15.32 13.26
CA ILE A 283 6.61 -15.29 13.93
C ILE A 283 7.11 -16.65 14.40
N ALA A 284 6.21 -17.64 14.54
CA ALA A 284 6.44 -18.96 15.10
C ALA A 284 6.67 -20.03 14.02
#